data_AF-A0A1M6T8D3-F1
#
_entry.id   AF-A0A1M6T8D3-F1
#
_cell.length_a   1.000
_cell.length_b   1.000
_cell.length_c   1.000
_cell.angle_alpha   90.00
_cell.angle_beta   90.00
_cell.angle_gamma   90.00
#
_symmetry.space_group_name_H-M   'P 1'
#
loop_
_entity.id
_entity.type
_entity.pdbx_description
1 polymer ?
#
loop_
_entity_poly.entity_id
_entity_poly.type
_entity_poly.pdbx_seq_one_letter_code
_entity_poly.pdbx_strand_id
1 'polypeptide(L)'
;MAKKKIQFSLVYRDMWQSSGKFQPRKDQLERIAPAIIDMGCFARVETNGGAFEQVNLMAGENPNLAVRAFCKPFNEVGIKTHMLDRGLNALRMYPVPDDVRALMYKVKHAQGVDITRIFCGLNDTRNIIPSIKWAKEGGMTPQATLCITTSPVHTVDYYAAIADEVIAAGAEEICLKDMAGIGQPAMLGALTKAIKTKHPDIIIQYHGHSGPGLSMASILEVCNNGADIIDTAIEPLSWGKVHPDIISVQSMLKNEGFEVADLNMNAYMQARTLTQEFIDDWLGCFINPANKHMSSLLLGSGLPGGMMGSMMADLGPIQKMINKEREKKGESALTMDDMLVKLFNEVEYVWPKVGYPPLVTPFSQYTKNIALMNLLTMEQGKGRYVMMDDAIWGMILGKSGKVPGTIAPELVELAEKQNRKFTDADPHTLLENALDGFRKEMDENGWDYGQDDEELFELAMHPEQYRPFRSGQAKKQLLADIQKAKDAKLGGGQKISQEEIDAIKHAKADAVKAPLAGQLLWGFGGEGVLAPCVEPFIGQKYKEGQPFCYLQTKWGEIVEIPAAMGGKLVDITVKPGQNIRQGDTIAWIEREA
;
A
#
# COMPACT_ATOMS: atom_id res chain seq x y z
N MET A 1 -6.54 -15.75 39.28
CA MET A 1 -7.56 -15.87 38.22
C MET A 1 -6.87 -15.56 36.90
N ALA A 2 -7.11 -16.32 35.83
CA ALA A 2 -6.56 -15.99 34.52
C ALA A 2 -7.08 -14.61 34.08
N LYS A 3 -6.21 -13.77 33.50
CA LYS A 3 -6.67 -12.51 32.88
C LYS A 3 -7.55 -12.84 31.67
N LYS A 4 -8.26 -11.82 31.17
CA LYS A 4 -9.15 -11.89 30.00
C LYS A 4 -8.48 -12.59 28.81
N LYS A 5 -9.28 -13.24 27.96
CA LYS A 5 -8.82 -13.78 26.67
C LYS A 5 -8.47 -12.66 25.69
N ILE A 6 -7.28 -12.73 25.08
CA ILE A 6 -6.86 -11.85 23.99
C ILE A 6 -6.84 -12.64 22.69
N GLN A 7 -7.43 -12.08 21.63
CA GLN A 7 -7.42 -12.67 20.29
C GLN A 7 -6.34 -12.03 19.43
N PHE A 8 -5.87 -12.77 18.43
CA PHE A 8 -4.87 -12.27 17.48
C PHE A 8 -5.49 -12.06 16.10
N SER A 9 -4.99 -11.02 15.43
CA SER A 9 -5.28 -10.66 14.05
C SER A 9 -3.99 -10.62 13.26
N LEU A 10 -3.91 -11.35 12.14
CA LEU A 10 -2.76 -11.30 11.24
C LEU A 10 -2.93 -10.19 10.21
N VAL A 11 -2.06 -9.18 10.22
CA VAL A 11 -2.13 -8.07 9.24
C VAL A 11 -1.38 -8.38 7.94
N TYR A 12 -1.72 -9.49 7.27
CA TYR A 12 -0.96 -9.98 6.11
C TYR A 12 -0.90 -8.96 4.96
N ARG A 13 -2.00 -8.25 4.68
CA ARG A 13 -2.02 -7.14 3.70
C ARG A 13 -1.04 -6.02 4.07
N ASP A 14 -1.08 -5.54 5.32
CA ASP A 14 -0.20 -4.45 5.76
C ASP A 14 1.27 -4.86 5.90
N MET A 15 1.57 -6.15 6.14
CA MET A 15 2.93 -6.67 6.15
C MET A 15 3.66 -6.38 4.83
N TRP A 16 3.00 -6.69 3.72
CA TRP A 16 3.54 -6.43 2.38
C TRP A 16 3.60 -4.94 2.07
N GLN A 17 2.54 -4.19 2.38
CA GLN A 17 2.48 -2.75 2.11
C GLN A 17 3.52 -1.94 2.90
N SER A 18 3.85 -2.38 4.12
CA SER A 18 4.86 -1.74 4.96
C SER A 18 6.28 -2.10 4.55
N SER A 19 6.46 -3.29 3.97
CA SER A 19 7.76 -3.80 3.52
C SER A 19 8.13 -3.33 2.12
N GLY A 20 7.16 -3.24 1.23
CA GLY A 20 7.32 -2.88 -0.18
C GLY A 20 6.02 -2.36 -0.79
N LYS A 21 6.03 -2.17 -2.12
CA LYS A 21 4.89 -1.58 -2.84
C LYS A 21 3.79 -2.59 -3.16
N PHE A 22 4.15 -3.78 -3.61
CA PHE A 22 3.23 -4.76 -4.21
C PHE A 22 2.78 -5.84 -3.23
N GLN A 23 1.76 -6.59 -3.62
CA GLN A 23 1.07 -7.61 -2.83
C GLN A 23 1.21 -9.00 -3.49
N PRO A 24 1.09 -10.11 -2.74
CA PRO A 24 1.06 -11.43 -3.33
C PRO A 24 -0.08 -11.59 -4.32
N ARG A 25 0.17 -12.32 -5.40
CA ARG A 25 -0.84 -12.66 -6.40
C ARG A 25 -1.85 -13.66 -5.86
N LYS A 26 -2.97 -13.83 -6.57
CA LYS A 26 -4.01 -14.83 -6.25
C LYS A 26 -3.42 -16.22 -5.95
N ASP A 27 -2.55 -16.74 -6.81
CA ASP A 27 -1.94 -18.08 -6.64
C ASP A 27 -1.08 -18.18 -5.38
N GLN A 28 -0.41 -17.09 -4.99
CA GLN A 28 0.39 -17.02 -3.77
C GLN A 28 -0.51 -16.93 -2.52
N LEU A 29 -1.61 -16.16 -2.60
CA LEU A 29 -2.60 -16.03 -1.53
C LEU A 29 -3.33 -17.37 -1.25
N GLU A 30 -3.67 -18.12 -2.30
CA GLU A 30 -4.27 -19.46 -2.16
C GLU A 30 -3.33 -20.44 -1.46
N ARG A 31 -2.02 -20.33 -1.70
CA ARG A 31 -1.00 -21.20 -1.09
C ARG A 31 -0.73 -20.89 0.38
N ILE A 32 -0.76 -19.61 0.77
CA ILE A 32 -0.45 -19.20 2.14
C ILE A 32 -1.64 -19.37 3.10
N ALA A 33 -2.89 -19.25 2.62
CA ALA A 33 -4.07 -19.30 3.48
C ALA A 33 -4.17 -20.58 4.34
N PRO A 34 -3.95 -21.80 3.81
CA PRO A 34 -3.97 -23.01 4.63
C PRO A 34 -2.93 -22.98 5.75
N ALA A 35 -1.71 -22.50 5.47
CA ALA A 35 -0.66 -22.39 6.49
C ALA A 35 -1.05 -21.40 7.59
N ILE A 36 -1.69 -20.28 7.25
CA ILE A 36 -2.21 -19.31 8.23
C ILE A 36 -3.32 -19.92 9.10
N ILE A 37 -4.23 -20.71 8.49
CA ILE A 37 -5.29 -21.42 9.22
C ILE A 37 -4.68 -22.44 10.19
N ASP A 38 -3.73 -23.25 9.71
CA ASP A 38 -3.09 -24.32 10.48
C ASP A 38 -2.22 -23.80 11.63
N MET A 39 -1.84 -22.53 11.63
CA MET A 39 -1.21 -21.87 12.79
C MET A 39 -2.12 -21.88 14.01
N GLY A 40 -3.45 -21.88 13.82
CA GLY A 40 -4.46 -22.10 14.86
C GLY A 40 -4.66 -20.94 15.85
N CYS A 41 -3.92 -19.83 15.70
CA CYS A 41 -3.90 -18.75 16.68
C CYS A 41 -4.70 -17.50 16.31
N PHE A 42 -5.07 -17.33 15.04
CA PHE A 42 -5.71 -16.12 14.54
C PHE A 42 -7.22 -16.21 14.58
N ALA A 43 -7.85 -15.19 15.15
CA ALA A 43 -9.30 -14.97 15.01
C ALA A 43 -9.63 -14.14 13.77
N ARG A 44 -8.65 -13.39 13.25
CA ARG A 44 -8.82 -12.49 12.11
C ARG A 44 -7.60 -12.47 11.18
N VAL A 45 -7.84 -12.16 9.91
CA VAL A 45 -6.79 -11.89 8.92
C VAL A 45 -7.14 -10.63 8.14
N GLU A 46 -6.20 -9.70 8.03
CA GLU A 46 -6.32 -8.56 7.14
C GLU A 46 -5.98 -8.98 5.71
N THR A 47 -6.98 -8.91 4.82
CA THR A 47 -6.88 -9.50 3.47
C THR A 47 -6.74 -8.49 2.36
N ASN A 48 -7.34 -7.29 2.49
CA ASN A 48 -7.42 -6.31 1.40
C ASN A 48 -7.55 -4.86 1.91
N GLY A 49 -7.91 -3.93 1.01
CA GLY A 49 -7.98 -2.51 1.29
C GLY A 49 -6.61 -1.83 1.37
N GLY A 50 -6.57 -0.60 1.91
CA GLY A 50 -5.36 0.20 1.94
C GLY A 50 -4.91 0.62 0.54
N ALA A 51 -3.90 -0.07 -0.01
CA ALA A 51 -3.43 0.10 -1.39
C ALA A 51 -3.61 -1.19 -2.23
N PHE A 52 -4.16 -2.27 -1.66
CA PHE A 52 -4.18 -3.61 -2.25
C PHE A 52 -4.76 -3.65 -3.67
N GLU A 53 -5.94 -3.07 -3.87
CA GLU A 53 -6.67 -3.05 -5.14
C GLU A 53 -5.87 -2.29 -6.20
N GLN A 54 -5.44 -1.07 -5.86
CA GLN A 54 -4.67 -0.22 -6.75
C GLN A 54 -3.37 -0.89 -7.22
N VAL A 55 -2.64 -1.57 -6.32
CA VAL A 55 -1.36 -2.21 -6.68
C VAL A 55 -1.52 -3.50 -7.45
N ASN A 56 -2.63 -4.24 -7.27
CA ASN A 56 -2.96 -5.39 -8.12
C ASN A 56 -3.29 -4.92 -9.54
N LEU A 57 -4.10 -3.88 -9.71
CA LEU A 57 -4.38 -3.30 -11.03
C LEU A 57 -3.08 -2.81 -11.70
N MET A 58 -2.20 -2.11 -10.97
CA MET A 58 -0.88 -1.73 -11.47
C MET A 58 0.03 -2.93 -11.80
N ALA A 59 -0.17 -4.06 -11.14
CA ALA A 59 0.54 -5.31 -11.44
C ALA A 59 -0.05 -6.04 -12.67
N GLY A 60 -1.16 -5.57 -13.22
CA GLY A 60 -1.88 -6.24 -14.29
C GLY A 60 -2.66 -7.47 -13.81
N GLU A 61 -3.03 -7.50 -12.53
CA GLU A 61 -3.79 -8.56 -11.89
C GLU A 61 -5.18 -8.04 -11.48
N ASN A 62 -6.20 -8.91 -11.53
CA ASN A 62 -7.53 -8.56 -11.08
C ASN A 62 -7.61 -8.69 -9.54
N PRO A 63 -7.78 -7.58 -8.79
CA PRO A 63 -7.86 -7.64 -7.33
C PRO A 63 -9.05 -8.46 -6.82
N ASN A 64 -10.19 -8.43 -7.51
CA ASN A 64 -11.42 -9.09 -7.07
C ASN A 64 -11.23 -10.60 -6.90
N LEU A 65 -10.56 -11.24 -7.87
CA LEU A 65 -10.25 -12.66 -7.82
C LEU A 65 -9.30 -13.01 -6.68
N ALA A 66 -8.34 -12.13 -6.38
CA ALA A 66 -7.41 -12.30 -5.26
C ALA A 66 -8.11 -12.17 -3.91
N VAL A 67 -9.01 -11.18 -3.74
CA VAL A 67 -9.79 -11.01 -2.49
C VAL A 67 -10.66 -12.24 -2.24
N ARG A 68 -11.42 -12.71 -3.23
CA ARG A 68 -12.27 -13.91 -3.10
C ARG A 68 -11.46 -15.14 -2.72
N ALA A 69 -10.36 -15.37 -3.43
CA ALA A 69 -9.50 -16.52 -3.21
C ALA A 69 -8.85 -16.52 -1.81
N PHE A 70 -8.48 -15.34 -1.30
CA PHE A 70 -7.87 -15.23 0.01
C PHE A 70 -8.88 -15.28 1.15
N CYS A 71 -10.07 -14.67 0.99
CA CYS A 71 -11.07 -14.63 2.06
C CYS A 71 -11.80 -15.96 2.25
N LYS A 72 -12.13 -16.66 1.16
CA LYS A 72 -12.89 -17.91 1.17
C LYS A 72 -12.38 -18.95 2.20
N PRO A 73 -11.11 -19.37 2.20
CA PRO A 73 -10.64 -20.42 3.11
C PRO A 73 -10.73 -20.00 4.59
N PHE A 74 -10.55 -18.71 4.91
CA PHE A 74 -10.69 -18.22 6.28
C PHE A 74 -12.16 -18.26 6.75
N ASN A 75 -13.08 -17.82 5.90
CA ASN A 75 -14.50 -17.82 6.21
C ASN A 75 -15.06 -19.24 6.40
N GLU A 76 -14.60 -20.20 5.59
CA GLU A 76 -15.00 -21.61 5.68
C GLU A 76 -14.66 -22.24 7.04
N VAL A 77 -13.63 -21.74 7.73
CA VAL A 77 -13.22 -22.19 9.07
C VAL A 77 -13.60 -21.20 10.19
N GLY A 78 -14.36 -20.15 9.87
CA GLY A 78 -14.86 -19.17 10.83
C GLY A 78 -13.85 -18.10 11.28
N ILE A 79 -12.71 -17.96 10.61
CA ILE A 79 -11.78 -16.85 10.82
C ILE A 79 -12.29 -15.63 10.07
N LYS A 80 -12.43 -14.50 10.76
CA LYS A 80 -12.96 -13.26 10.16
C LYS A 80 -11.92 -12.58 9.29
N THR A 81 -12.35 -12.03 8.16
CA THR A 81 -11.47 -11.26 7.30
C THR A 81 -11.78 -9.77 7.42
N HIS A 82 -10.75 -8.93 7.33
CA HIS A 82 -10.94 -7.49 7.42
C HIS A 82 -10.10 -6.69 6.42
N MET A 83 -10.54 -5.46 6.17
CA MET A 83 -9.91 -4.54 5.24
C MET A 83 -9.67 -3.18 5.87
N LEU A 84 -8.74 -2.40 5.30
CA LEU A 84 -8.51 -1.00 5.67
C LEU A 84 -9.19 -0.04 4.69
N ASP A 85 -10.03 0.85 5.21
CA ASP A 85 -10.87 1.80 4.47
C ASP A 85 -10.65 3.24 4.96
N ARG A 86 -10.47 4.18 4.03
CA ARG A 86 -10.46 5.62 4.34
C ARG A 86 -11.89 6.15 4.27
N GLY A 87 -12.47 6.60 5.37
CA GLY A 87 -13.88 6.99 5.45
C GLY A 87 -14.36 8.02 4.41
N LEU A 88 -13.48 8.92 3.95
CA LEU A 88 -13.78 9.83 2.82
C LEU A 88 -13.24 9.32 1.47
N ASN A 89 -12.04 8.73 1.45
CA ASN A 89 -11.28 8.45 0.22
C ASN A 89 -11.31 6.98 -0.23
N ALA A 90 -12.00 6.12 0.52
CA ALA A 90 -12.04 4.68 0.40
C ALA A 90 -10.65 4.07 0.14
N LEU A 91 -10.46 3.46 -1.03
CA LEU A 91 -9.23 2.74 -1.42
C LEU A 91 -8.31 3.57 -2.31
N ARG A 92 -8.52 4.89 -2.39
CA ARG A 92 -7.68 5.83 -3.15
C ARG A 92 -7.26 7.04 -2.32
N MET A 93 -6.57 8.00 -2.96
CA MET A 93 -5.94 9.16 -2.30
C MET A 93 -6.82 10.43 -2.26
N TYR A 94 -7.99 10.41 -2.90
CA TYR A 94 -8.89 11.54 -3.03
C TYR A 94 -10.34 11.10 -2.73
N PRO A 95 -11.24 12.04 -2.39
CA PRO A 95 -12.61 11.71 -1.98
C PRO A 95 -13.38 10.86 -2.99
N VAL A 96 -14.29 10.02 -2.48
CA VAL A 96 -15.09 9.07 -3.27
C VAL A 96 -16.57 9.39 -3.10
N PRO A 97 -17.34 9.52 -4.20
CA PRO A 97 -18.78 9.71 -4.15
C PRO A 97 -19.53 8.63 -3.36
N ASP A 98 -20.62 9.03 -2.73
CA ASP A 98 -21.42 8.19 -1.83
C ASP A 98 -21.92 6.89 -2.50
N ASP A 99 -22.36 6.97 -3.76
CA ASP A 99 -22.84 5.81 -4.52
C ASP A 99 -21.75 4.76 -4.77
N VAL A 100 -20.54 5.20 -5.12
CA VAL A 100 -19.36 4.32 -5.27
C VAL A 100 -18.97 3.71 -3.92
N ARG A 101 -19.04 4.46 -2.82
CA ARG A 101 -18.78 3.91 -1.47
C ARG A 101 -19.79 2.85 -1.07
N ALA A 102 -21.08 3.11 -1.29
CA ALA A 102 -22.14 2.14 -1.01
C ALA A 102 -21.97 0.85 -1.84
N LEU A 103 -21.58 0.98 -3.11
CA LEU A 103 -21.24 -0.18 -3.95
C LEU A 103 -20.04 -0.95 -3.39
N MET A 104 -18.96 -0.26 -3.00
CA MET A 104 -17.75 -0.89 -2.45
C MET A 104 -18.08 -1.85 -1.29
N TYR A 105 -18.89 -1.44 -0.32
CA TYR A 105 -19.19 -2.31 0.83
C TYR A 105 -19.96 -3.57 0.41
N LYS A 106 -20.91 -3.44 -0.51
CA LYS A 106 -21.66 -4.59 -1.05
C LYS A 106 -20.72 -5.57 -1.77
N VAL A 107 -19.85 -5.05 -2.64
CA VAL A 107 -18.85 -5.85 -3.36
C VAL A 107 -17.91 -6.55 -2.38
N LYS A 108 -17.33 -5.81 -1.43
CA LYS A 108 -16.36 -6.38 -0.47
C LYS A 108 -17.00 -7.42 0.43
N HIS A 109 -18.24 -7.21 0.87
CA HIS A 109 -18.99 -8.23 1.59
C HIS A 109 -19.22 -9.49 0.73
N ALA A 110 -19.66 -9.32 -0.52
CA ALA A 110 -19.87 -10.44 -1.46
C ALA A 110 -18.57 -11.20 -1.80
N GLN A 111 -17.42 -10.54 -1.71
CA GLN A 111 -16.10 -11.16 -1.85
C GLN A 111 -15.66 -11.94 -0.59
N GLY A 112 -16.40 -11.80 0.51
CA GLY A 112 -16.14 -12.49 1.77
C GLY A 112 -15.48 -11.64 2.84
N VAL A 113 -15.41 -10.31 2.68
CA VAL A 113 -14.84 -9.43 3.71
C VAL A 113 -15.88 -9.19 4.82
N ASP A 114 -15.53 -9.52 6.06
CA ASP A 114 -16.46 -9.36 7.19
C ASP A 114 -16.44 -7.94 7.78
N ILE A 115 -15.23 -7.40 8.01
CA ILE A 115 -15.02 -6.19 8.79
C ILE A 115 -14.35 -5.11 7.94
N THR A 116 -14.91 -3.90 7.95
CA THR A 116 -14.25 -2.73 7.38
C THR A 116 -13.70 -1.84 8.49
N ARG A 117 -12.38 -1.65 8.51
CA ARG A 117 -11.69 -0.73 9.42
C ARG A 117 -11.67 0.66 8.80
N ILE A 118 -12.59 1.51 9.25
CA ILE A 118 -12.86 2.84 8.68
C ILE A 118 -12.08 3.89 9.47
N PHE A 119 -11.18 4.62 8.82
CA PHE A 119 -10.45 5.73 9.43
C PHE A 119 -10.58 7.03 8.65
N CYS A 120 -10.52 8.16 9.36
CA CYS A 120 -10.26 9.46 8.77
C CYS A 120 -8.87 9.92 9.20
N GLY A 121 -8.02 10.36 8.27
CA GLY A 121 -6.68 10.82 8.64
C GLY A 121 -6.66 12.10 9.49
N LEU A 122 -7.77 12.85 9.55
CA LEU A 122 -7.95 13.98 10.46
C LEU A 122 -8.64 13.61 11.78
N ASN A 123 -9.09 12.35 11.93
CA ASN A 123 -10.02 11.93 12.97
C ASN A 123 -11.35 12.73 12.98
N ASP A 124 -11.75 13.32 11.85
CA ASP A 124 -13.05 13.98 11.70
C ASP A 124 -14.16 12.92 11.56
N THR A 125 -15.07 12.84 12.53
CA THR A 125 -16.15 11.85 12.57
C THR A 125 -17.14 12.01 11.42
N ARG A 126 -17.28 13.21 10.86
CA ARG A 126 -18.13 13.45 9.67
C ARG A 126 -17.68 12.64 8.46
N ASN A 127 -16.37 12.41 8.34
CA ASN A 127 -15.81 11.57 7.29
C ASN A 127 -15.95 10.05 7.59
N ILE A 128 -16.31 9.65 8.81
CA ILE A 128 -16.39 8.23 9.23
C ILE A 128 -17.85 7.77 9.30
N ILE A 129 -18.74 8.60 9.82
CA ILE A 129 -20.13 8.24 10.11
C ILE A 129 -20.91 7.74 8.88
N PRO A 130 -20.84 8.39 7.71
CA PRO A 130 -21.53 7.88 6.51
C PRO A 130 -21.08 6.46 6.14
N SER A 131 -19.79 6.18 6.29
CA SER A 131 -19.19 4.87 6.03
C SER A 131 -19.68 3.78 6.99
N ILE A 132 -19.93 4.11 8.25
CA ILE A 132 -20.53 3.17 9.21
C ILE A 132 -21.92 2.71 8.72
N LYS A 133 -22.73 3.66 8.24
CA LYS A 133 -24.06 3.37 7.68
C LYS A 133 -23.96 2.46 6.46
N TRP A 134 -23.17 2.84 5.45
CA TRP A 134 -23.08 2.06 4.20
C TRP A 134 -22.44 0.69 4.40
N ALA A 135 -21.49 0.55 5.34
CA ALA A 135 -20.92 -0.74 5.71
C ALA A 135 -21.98 -1.70 6.24
N LYS A 136 -22.86 -1.22 7.15
CA LYS A 136 -23.98 -2.01 7.67
C LYS A 136 -24.97 -2.38 6.59
N GLU A 137 -25.35 -1.43 5.73
CA GLU A 137 -26.24 -1.68 4.59
C GLU A 137 -25.63 -2.69 3.59
N GLY A 138 -24.29 -2.73 3.49
CA GLY A 138 -23.54 -3.70 2.71
C GLY A 138 -23.35 -5.07 3.37
N GLY A 139 -23.73 -5.24 4.64
CA GLY A 139 -23.59 -6.50 5.39
C GLY A 139 -22.26 -6.67 6.14
N MET A 140 -21.44 -5.62 6.25
CA MET A 140 -20.15 -5.65 6.94
C MET A 140 -20.25 -5.12 8.37
N THR A 141 -19.34 -5.58 9.24
CA THR A 141 -19.13 -5.02 10.59
C THR A 141 -18.30 -3.73 10.49
N PRO A 142 -18.85 -2.57 10.89
CA PRO A 142 -18.10 -1.31 10.90
C PRO A 142 -17.18 -1.23 12.12
N GLN A 143 -15.86 -1.26 11.89
CA GLN A 143 -14.85 -0.95 12.89
C GLN A 143 -14.38 0.49 12.70
N ALA A 144 -14.87 1.40 13.54
CA ALA A 144 -14.44 2.80 13.50
C ALA A 144 -13.05 2.94 14.11
N THR A 145 -12.23 3.86 13.58
CA THR A 145 -10.81 3.91 13.89
C THR A 145 -10.39 5.27 14.43
N LEU A 146 -9.61 5.24 15.51
CA LEU A 146 -8.91 6.39 16.06
C LEU A 146 -7.46 6.36 15.56
N CYS A 147 -7.08 7.30 14.68
CA CYS A 147 -5.69 7.46 14.24
C CYS A 147 -4.86 8.06 15.37
N ILE A 148 -3.98 7.26 15.96
CA ILE A 148 -3.22 7.63 17.15
C ILE A 148 -2.01 8.48 16.76
N THR A 149 -1.91 9.62 17.43
CA THR A 149 -0.72 10.48 17.49
C THR A 149 -0.64 11.13 18.88
N THR A 150 0.48 11.79 19.17
CA THR A 150 0.74 12.43 20.46
C THR A 150 1.00 13.92 20.25
N SER A 151 0.08 14.77 20.72
CA SER A 151 0.24 16.23 20.77
C SER A 151 -0.62 16.81 21.91
N PRO A 152 -0.49 18.10 22.25
CA PRO A 152 -1.32 18.72 23.29
C PRO A 152 -2.84 18.65 23.06
N VAL A 153 -3.29 18.45 21.81
CA VAL A 153 -4.71 18.32 21.46
C VAL A 153 -5.20 16.86 21.57
N HIS A 154 -4.32 15.89 21.32
CA HIS A 154 -4.66 14.47 21.25
C HIS A 154 -4.61 13.82 22.63
N THR A 155 -5.55 14.19 23.49
CA THR A 155 -5.71 13.68 24.86
C THR A 155 -6.61 12.44 24.90
N VAL A 156 -6.67 11.78 26.06
CA VAL A 156 -7.63 10.69 26.30
C VAL A 156 -9.07 11.17 26.07
N ASP A 157 -9.42 12.36 26.55
CA ASP A 157 -10.76 12.92 26.41
C ASP A 157 -11.11 13.21 24.94
N TYR A 158 -10.15 13.71 24.16
CA TYR A 158 -10.31 13.92 22.72
C TYR A 158 -10.69 12.62 22.00
N TYR A 159 -9.90 11.57 22.21
CA TYR A 159 -10.14 10.28 21.56
C TYR A 159 -11.39 9.58 22.10
N ALA A 160 -11.68 9.68 23.40
CA ALA A 160 -12.87 9.10 24.00
C ALA A 160 -14.15 9.79 23.49
N ALA A 161 -14.14 11.10 23.24
CA ALA A 161 -15.26 11.80 22.63
C ALA A 161 -15.54 11.32 21.19
N ILE A 162 -14.48 11.14 20.38
CA ILE A 162 -14.61 10.56 19.04
C ILE A 162 -15.19 9.15 19.11
N ALA A 163 -14.72 8.32 20.05
CA ALA A 163 -15.26 6.98 20.28
C ALA A 163 -16.75 7.02 20.62
N ASP A 164 -17.17 7.92 21.53
CA ASP A 164 -18.58 8.11 21.88
C ASP A 164 -19.44 8.46 20.64
N GLU A 165 -18.97 9.36 19.77
CA GLU A 165 -19.67 9.77 18.55
C GLU A 165 -19.82 8.62 17.53
N VAL A 166 -18.75 7.89 17.24
CA VAL A 166 -18.80 6.82 16.24
C VAL A 166 -19.55 5.59 16.74
N ILE A 167 -19.51 5.29 18.05
CA ILE A 167 -20.32 4.25 18.68
C ILE A 167 -21.80 4.63 18.61
N ALA A 168 -22.15 5.89 18.91
CA ALA A 168 -23.52 6.38 18.78
C ALA A 168 -24.02 6.33 17.32
N ALA A 169 -23.13 6.51 16.34
CA ALA A 169 -23.43 6.31 14.92
C ALA A 169 -23.56 4.84 14.49
N GLY A 170 -23.22 3.90 15.38
CA GLY A 170 -23.42 2.46 15.19
C GLY A 170 -22.15 1.67 14.89
N ALA A 171 -20.95 2.20 15.14
CA ALA A 171 -19.74 1.36 15.11
C ALA A 171 -19.87 0.21 16.12
N GLU A 172 -19.53 -1.00 15.69
CA GLU A 172 -19.59 -2.20 16.54
C GLU A 172 -18.22 -2.50 17.18
N GLU A 173 -17.16 -1.91 16.64
CA GLU A 173 -15.80 -2.07 17.12
C GLU A 173 -15.01 -0.76 16.99
N ILE A 174 -13.99 -0.62 17.84
CA ILE A 174 -13.03 0.48 17.80
C ILE A 174 -11.63 -0.05 17.52
N CYS A 175 -10.93 0.54 16.55
CA CYS A 175 -9.52 0.33 16.33
C CYS A 175 -8.69 1.51 16.87
N LEU A 176 -7.72 1.22 17.73
CA LEU A 176 -6.66 2.16 18.10
C LEU A 176 -5.52 1.99 17.08
N LYS A 177 -5.50 2.85 16.05
CA LYS A 177 -4.57 2.73 14.92
C LYS A 177 -3.35 3.62 15.12
N ASP A 178 -2.32 3.08 15.75
CA ASP A 178 -0.98 3.67 15.86
C ASP A 178 -0.14 3.35 14.61
N MET A 179 -0.49 4.05 13.51
CA MET A 179 0.13 3.87 12.19
C MET A 179 1.63 4.15 12.14
N ALA A 180 2.13 4.95 13.09
CA ALA A 180 3.54 5.36 13.14
C ALA A 180 4.32 4.62 14.22
N GLY A 181 3.63 3.92 15.15
CA GLY A 181 4.24 3.28 16.32
C GLY A 181 4.69 4.28 17.39
N ILE A 182 4.12 5.49 17.40
CA ILE A 182 4.52 6.62 18.26
C ILE A 182 3.55 6.84 19.43
N GLY A 183 2.46 6.07 19.48
CA GLY A 183 1.47 6.16 20.54
C GLY A 183 2.13 5.85 21.88
N GLN A 184 1.99 6.77 22.84
CA GLN A 184 2.59 6.59 24.16
C GLN A 184 1.84 5.48 24.92
N PRO A 185 2.52 4.42 25.40
CA PRO A 185 1.87 3.27 26.03
C PRO A 185 0.91 3.66 27.17
N ALA A 186 1.32 4.58 28.04
CA ALA A 186 0.49 5.04 29.16
C ALA A 186 -0.80 5.75 28.70
N MET A 187 -0.73 6.55 27.63
CA MET A 187 -1.91 7.22 27.06
C MET A 187 -2.84 6.20 26.41
N LEU A 188 -2.30 5.24 25.66
CA LEU A 188 -3.06 4.17 25.02
C LEU A 188 -3.79 3.29 26.03
N GLY A 189 -3.12 2.92 27.13
CA GLY A 189 -3.75 2.19 28.25
C GLY A 189 -4.90 2.99 28.88
N ALA A 190 -4.65 4.26 29.21
CA ALA A 190 -5.68 5.15 29.77
C ALA A 190 -6.88 5.35 28.82
N LEU A 191 -6.63 5.52 27.52
CA LEU A 191 -7.67 5.62 26.49
C LEU A 191 -8.50 4.34 26.40
N THR A 192 -7.84 3.19 26.34
CA THR A 192 -8.52 1.89 26.29
C THR A 192 -9.45 1.72 27.49
N LYS A 193 -8.95 2.04 28.69
CA LYS A 193 -9.75 2.00 29.92
C LYS A 193 -10.93 2.96 29.87
N ALA A 194 -10.72 4.19 29.40
CA ALA A 194 -11.76 5.21 29.33
C ALA A 194 -12.91 4.76 28.40
N ILE A 195 -12.58 4.23 27.22
CA ILE A 195 -13.57 3.69 26.27
C ILE A 195 -14.30 2.50 26.90
N LYS A 196 -13.58 1.50 27.43
CA LYS A 196 -14.18 0.31 28.06
C LYS A 196 -15.03 0.62 29.28
N THR A 197 -14.72 1.67 30.03
CA THR A 197 -15.51 2.06 31.20
C THR A 197 -16.88 2.59 30.78
N LYS A 198 -16.96 3.35 29.68
CA LYS A 198 -18.21 3.89 29.14
C LYS A 198 -18.97 2.85 28.30
N HIS A 199 -18.24 2.05 27.54
CA HIS A 199 -18.77 1.08 26.57
C HIS A 199 -18.14 -0.30 26.84
N PRO A 200 -18.60 -1.04 27.87
CA PRO A 200 -17.96 -2.29 28.30
C PRO A 200 -17.94 -3.37 27.21
N ASP A 201 -18.98 -3.40 26.38
CA ASP A 201 -19.19 -4.41 25.35
C ASP A 201 -18.51 -4.09 24.01
N ILE A 202 -18.01 -2.86 23.81
CA ILE A 202 -17.37 -2.49 22.55
C ILE A 202 -16.07 -3.28 22.35
N ILE A 203 -15.89 -3.93 21.21
CA ILE A 203 -14.63 -4.62 20.91
C ILE A 203 -13.56 -3.58 20.60
N ILE A 204 -12.42 -3.67 21.26
CA ILE A 204 -11.26 -2.81 20.98
C ILE A 204 -10.13 -3.63 20.36
N GLN A 205 -9.72 -3.24 19.16
CA GLN A 205 -8.56 -3.79 18.46
C GLN A 205 -7.40 -2.79 18.47
N TYR A 206 -6.19 -3.25 18.80
CA TYR A 206 -4.99 -2.42 18.72
C TYR A 206 -4.17 -2.76 17.48
N HIS A 207 -3.78 -1.72 16.74
CA HIS A 207 -2.93 -1.79 15.56
C HIS A 207 -1.74 -0.87 15.75
N GLY A 208 -0.53 -1.42 15.84
CA GLY A 208 0.67 -0.63 16.16
C GLY A 208 1.92 -1.11 15.44
N HIS A 209 2.51 -0.21 14.65
CA HIS A 209 3.78 -0.48 13.98
C HIS A 209 4.97 -0.50 14.97
N SER A 210 6.00 -1.27 14.65
CA SER A 210 7.19 -1.45 15.49
C SER A 210 8.29 -0.41 15.26
N GLY A 211 8.12 0.50 14.30
CA GLY A 211 9.20 1.38 13.82
C GLY A 211 9.98 2.07 14.95
N PRO A 212 9.31 2.79 15.86
CA PRO A 212 9.96 3.49 16.98
C PRO A 212 10.30 2.62 18.19
N GLY A 213 9.77 1.39 18.26
CA GLY A 213 10.03 0.43 19.34
C GLY A 213 9.08 0.46 20.54
N LEU A 214 7.96 1.19 20.47
CA LEU A 214 6.98 1.26 21.56
C LEU A 214 5.90 0.17 21.53
N SER A 215 5.71 -0.49 20.38
CA SER A 215 4.57 -1.37 20.10
C SER A 215 4.35 -2.49 21.13
N MET A 216 5.40 -3.16 21.61
CA MET A 216 5.28 -4.23 22.61
C MET A 216 4.76 -3.71 23.96
N ALA A 217 5.28 -2.56 24.42
CA ALA A 217 4.79 -1.92 25.64
C ALA A 217 3.34 -1.43 25.47
N SER A 218 3.02 -0.84 24.32
CA SER A 218 1.66 -0.42 24.00
C SER A 218 0.67 -1.59 23.99
N ILE A 219 1.03 -2.74 23.41
CA ILE A 219 0.20 -3.96 23.44
C ILE A 219 -0.09 -4.38 24.88
N LEU A 220 0.93 -4.41 25.73
CA LEU A 220 0.77 -4.79 27.13
C LEU A 220 -0.17 -3.83 27.87
N GLU A 221 0.01 -2.52 27.68
CA GLU A 221 -0.82 -1.48 28.29
C GLU A 221 -2.28 -1.55 27.85
N VAL A 222 -2.57 -1.69 26.55
CA VAL A 222 -3.96 -1.78 26.07
C VAL A 222 -4.62 -3.08 26.52
N CYS A 223 -3.91 -4.22 26.52
CA CYS A 223 -4.43 -5.49 27.03
C CYS A 223 -4.77 -5.40 28.53
N ASN A 224 -3.90 -4.82 29.35
CA ASN A 224 -4.13 -4.63 30.78
C ASN A 224 -5.34 -3.72 31.06
N ASN A 225 -5.71 -2.87 30.09
CA ASN A 225 -6.83 -1.92 30.20
C ASN A 225 -8.08 -2.34 29.40
N GLY A 226 -8.12 -3.57 28.89
CA GLY A 226 -9.35 -4.21 28.41
C GLY A 226 -9.47 -4.40 26.91
N ALA A 227 -8.42 -4.13 26.12
CA ALA A 227 -8.42 -4.46 24.70
C ALA A 227 -8.74 -5.95 24.45
N ASP A 228 -9.32 -6.23 23.29
CA ASP A 228 -9.85 -7.54 22.94
C ASP A 228 -8.95 -8.25 21.92
N ILE A 229 -8.39 -7.49 20.97
CA ILE A 229 -7.73 -8.04 19.77
C ILE A 229 -6.45 -7.28 19.46
N ILE A 230 -5.38 -8.00 19.13
CA ILE A 230 -4.09 -7.42 18.80
C ILE A 230 -3.69 -7.78 17.37
N ASP A 231 -3.39 -6.77 16.55
CA ASP A 231 -2.75 -6.96 15.25
C ASP A 231 -1.28 -7.39 15.43
N THR A 232 -0.90 -8.42 14.69
CA THR A 232 0.43 -9.01 14.70
C THR A 232 0.87 -9.38 13.29
N ALA A 233 2.17 -9.57 13.09
CA ALA A 233 2.78 -10.05 11.86
C ALA A 233 3.48 -11.39 12.06
N ILE A 234 4.00 -11.95 10.97
CA ILE A 234 4.88 -13.12 10.96
C ILE A 234 6.17 -12.82 10.20
N GLU A 235 7.26 -13.48 10.56
CA GLU A 235 8.48 -13.46 9.75
C GLU A 235 8.26 -14.03 8.35
N PRO A 236 9.04 -13.60 7.34
CA PRO A 236 10.18 -12.66 7.41
C PRO A 236 9.79 -11.17 7.32
N LEU A 237 8.49 -10.85 7.36
CA LEU A 237 7.94 -9.49 7.24
C LEU A 237 7.29 -9.02 8.56
N SER A 238 8.01 -9.20 9.67
CA SER A 238 7.70 -8.61 10.97
C SER A 238 8.80 -7.62 11.38
N TRP A 239 8.52 -6.80 12.40
CA TRP A 239 9.44 -5.79 12.94
C TRP A 239 9.79 -4.65 11.97
N GLY A 240 10.76 -3.81 12.36
CA GLY A 240 11.11 -2.61 11.61
C GLY A 240 9.89 -1.71 11.44
N LYS A 241 9.58 -1.33 10.20
CA LYS A 241 8.42 -0.50 9.85
C LYS A 241 7.10 -1.28 9.78
N VAL A 242 7.10 -2.58 10.08
CA VAL A 242 5.91 -3.46 10.07
C VAL A 242 5.36 -3.59 11.50
N HIS A 243 4.80 -4.73 11.87
CA HIS A 243 4.15 -5.01 13.16
C HIS A 243 4.98 -6.03 13.97
N PRO A 244 4.76 -6.14 15.28
CA PRO A 244 5.42 -7.16 16.10
C PRO A 244 5.12 -8.58 15.63
N ASP A 245 6.10 -9.47 15.77
CA ASP A 245 5.91 -10.88 15.47
C ASP A 245 5.01 -11.57 16.49
N ILE A 246 4.08 -12.40 16.02
CA ILE A 246 3.13 -13.13 16.83
C ILE A 246 3.80 -13.99 17.92
N ILE A 247 4.98 -14.57 17.66
CA ILE A 247 5.69 -15.41 18.64
C ILE A 247 6.04 -14.58 19.89
N SER A 248 6.53 -13.35 19.69
CA SER A 248 6.94 -12.47 20.78
C SER A 248 5.73 -11.93 21.53
N VAL A 249 4.67 -11.54 20.81
CA VAL A 249 3.43 -11.05 21.42
C VAL A 249 2.76 -12.13 22.26
N GLN A 250 2.61 -13.34 21.70
CA GLN A 250 2.02 -14.47 22.41
C GLN A 250 2.82 -14.83 23.67
N SER A 251 4.15 -14.93 23.56
CA SER A 251 5.02 -15.24 24.69
C SER A 251 4.86 -14.21 25.81
N MET A 252 4.90 -12.91 25.48
CA MET A 252 4.72 -11.83 26.45
C MET A 252 3.36 -11.93 27.14
N LEU A 253 2.26 -12.04 26.39
CA LEU A 253 0.91 -12.07 26.95
C LEU A 253 0.65 -13.32 27.80
N LYS A 254 1.18 -14.49 27.41
CA LYS A 254 1.10 -15.72 28.22
C LYS A 254 1.81 -15.55 29.57
N ASN A 255 3.03 -15.00 29.57
CA ASN A 255 3.80 -14.78 30.79
C ASN A 255 3.18 -13.71 31.70
N GLU A 256 2.46 -12.74 31.12
CA GLU A 256 1.68 -11.74 31.86
C GLU A 256 0.36 -12.32 32.43
N GLY A 257 -0.01 -13.54 32.06
CA GLY A 257 -1.18 -14.27 32.60
C GLY A 257 -2.47 -14.10 31.81
N PHE A 258 -2.41 -13.60 30.57
CA PHE A 258 -3.56 -13.58 29.65
C PHE A 258 -3.79 -14.96 29.03
N GLU A 259 -5.06 -15.29 28.78
CA GLU A 259 -5.43 -16.44 27.96
C GLU A 259 -5.28 -16.06 26.48
N VAL A 260 -4.43 -16.78 25.75
CA VAL A 260 -4.23 -16.61 24.31
C VAL A 260 -4.14 -17.97 23.63
N ALA A 261 -4.55 -18.04 22.37
CA ALA A 261 -4.50 -19.27 21.59
C ALA A 261 -3.07 -19.80 21.45
N ASP A 262 -2.91 -21.12 21.42
CA ASP A 262 -1.64 -21.77 21.10
C ASP A 262 -1.25 -21.55 19.64
N LEU A 263 0.05 -21.61 19.36
CA LEU A 263 0.62 -21.37 18.05
C LEU A 263 1.26 -22.65 17.54
N ASN A 264 0.79 -23.15 16.41
CA ASN A 264 1.42 -24.27 15.71
C ASN A 264 2.69 -23.79 14.99
N MET A 265 3.84 -24.11 15.57
CA MET A 265 5.15 -23.69 15.05
C MET A 265 5.50 -24.30 13.68
N ASN A 266 5.01 -25.50 13.35
CA ASN A 266 5.26 -26.09 12.03
C ASN A 266 4.55 -25.29 10.93
N ALA A 267 3.29 -24.92 11.18
CA ALA A 267 2.51 -24.08 10.27
C ALA A 267 3.09 -22.66 10.15
N TYR A 268 3.56 -22.08 11.26
CA TYR A 268 4.32 -20.81 11.24
C TYR A 268 5.55 -20.91 10.33
N MET A 269 6.36 -21.97 10.47
CA MET A 269 7.54 -22.17 9.64
C MET A 269 7.19 -22.36 8.16
N GLN A 270 6.08 -23.03 7.85
CA GLN A 270 5.57 -23.14 6.48
C GLN A 270 5.16 -21.77 5.92
N ALA A 271 4.40 -20.98 6.69
CA ALA A 271 3.98 -19.64 6.30
C ALA A 271 5.17 -18.70 6.07
N ARG A 272 6.19 -18.80 6.94
CA ARG A 272 7.48 -18.09 6.80
C ARG A 272 8.21 -18.48 5.52
N THR A 273 8.32 -19.78 5.22
CA THR A 273 8.96 -20.28 4.00
C THR A 273 8.24 -19.80 2.74
N LEU A 274 6.91 -19.89 2.70
CA LEU A 274 6.11 -19.42 1.57
C LEU A 274 6.24 -17.90 1.38
N THR A 275 6.18 -17.14 2.48
CA THR A 275 6.35 -15.68 2.42
C THR A 275 7.74 -15.31 1.91
N GLN A 276 8.80 -16.02 2.31
CA GLN A 276 10.15 -15.85 1.78
C GLN A 276 10.23 -16.20 0.28
N GLU A 277 9.59 -17.29 -0.15
CA GLU A 277 9.51 -17.67 -1.56
C GLU A 277 8.87 -16.55 -2.40
N PHE A 278 7.81 -15.90 -1.90
CA PHE A 278 7.14 -14.82 -2.62
C PHE A 278 8.03 -13.55 -2.73
N ILE A 279 8.83 -13.28 -1.70
CA ILE A 279 9.88 -12.26 -1.73
C ILE A 279 10.90 -12.59 -2.83
N ASP A 280 11.36 -13.83 -2.88
CA ASP A 280 12.42 -14.26 -3.80
C ASP A 280 11.95 -14.34 -5.26
N ASP A 281 10.66 -14.64 -5.51
CA ASP A 281 10.06 -14.68 -6.85
C ASP A 281 10.12 -13.30 -7.53
N TRP A 282 9.48 -12.29 -6.91
CA TRP A 282 9.39 -10.95 -7.48
C TRP A 282 9.16 -9.81 -6.48
N LEU A 283 8.46 -10.05 -5.37
CA LEU A 283 8.08 -8.97 -4.44
C LEU A 283 9.30 -8.30 -3.80
N GLY A 284 10.36 -9.06 -3.57
CA GLY A 284 11.65 -8.58 -3.07
C GLY A 284 12.37 -7.62 -4.02
N CYS A 285 11.94 -7.47 -5.28
CA CYS A 285 12.42 -6.41 -6.17
C CYS A 285 12.00 -5.01 -5.70
N PHE A 286 10.91 -4.93 -4.92
CA PHE A 286 10.29 -3.68 -4.49
C PHE A 286 10.33 -3.47 -2.96
N ILE A 287 10.97 -4.38 -2.23
CA ILE A 287 11.19 -4.25 -0.78
C ILE A 287 12.51 -3.53 -0.55
N ASN A 288 12.46 -2.43 0.21
CA ASN A 288 13.68 -1.76 0.68
C ASN A 288 14.19 -2.50 1.94
N PRO A 289 15.41 -3.07 1.94
CA PRO A 289 15.96 -3.77 3.10
C PRO A 289 15.98 -2.91 4.37
N ALA A 290 16.13 -1.59 4.24
CA ALA A 290 16.12 -0.66 5.37
C ALA A 290 14.78 -0.61 6.12
N ASN A 291 13.70 -1.13 5.54
CA ASN A 291 12.41 -1.22 6.21
C ASN A 291 12.41 -2.21 7.38
N LYS A 292 13.40 -3.11 7.48
CA LYS A 292 13.60 -3.98 8.65
C LYS A 292 14.22 -3.25 9.85
N HIS A 293 14.77 -2.06 9.66
CA HIS A 293 15.39 -1.30 10.75
C HIS A 293 14.34 -0.53 11.55
N MET A 294 14.48 -0.57 12.87
CA MET A 294 13.75 0.29 13.79
C MET A 294 14.49 1.62 13.95
N SER A 295 13.75 2.70 14.17
CA SER A 295 14.32 4.02 14.42
C SER A 295 13.37 4.86 15.27
N SER A 296 13.89 5.36 16.39
CA SER A 296 13.16 6.26 17.29
C SER A 296 13.28 7.74 16.90
N LEU A 297 13.98 8.06 15.79
CA LEU A 297 14.26 9.44 15.35
C LEU A 297 12.99 10.28 15.12
N LEU A 298 11.86 9.64 14.84
CA LEU A 298 10.62 10.32 14.50
C LEU A 298 9.65 10.48 15.68
N LEU A 299 10.02 10.05 16.89
CA LEU A 299 9.16 10.21 18.07
C LEU A 299 8.87 11.70 18.37
N GLY A 300 9.87 12.58 18.23
CA GLY A 300 9.72 14.02 18.47
C GLY A 300 8.84 14.70 17.43
N SER A 301 9.16 14.50 16.14
CA SER A 301 8.44 15.14 15.03
C SER A 301 7.06 14.52 14.75
N GLY A 302 6.76 13.35 15.33
CA GLY A 302 5.52 12.61 15.13
C GLY A 302 5.34 12.03 13.71
N LEU A 303 6.34 12.14 12.85
CA LEU A 303 6.28 11.62 11.48
C LEU A 303 6.30 10.08 11.45
N PRO A 304 5.65 9.43 10.49
CA PRO A 304 5.64 7.97 10.40
C PRO A 304 6.97 7.43 9.85
N GLY A 305 7.46 6.31 10.42
CA GLY A 305 8.70 5.63 9.98
C GLY A 305 8.72 5.25 8.50
N GLY A 306 7.55 4.90 7.94
CA GLY A 306 7.36 4.66 6.51
C GLY A 306 7.76 5.83 5.60
N MET A 307 7.69 7.06 6.11
CA MET A 307 7.99 8.28 5.36
C MET A 307 9.48 8.57 5.22
N MET A 308 10.38 7.95 6.00
CA MET A 308 11.81 8.23 5.92
C MET A 308 12.36 8.13 4.49
N GLY A 309 11.92 7.13 3.72
CA GLY A 309 12.38 6.95 2.34
C GLY A 309 12.00 8.11 1.43
N SER A 310 10.72 8.51 1.41
CA SER A 310 10.25 9.63 0.59
C SER A 310 10.77 10.97 1.09
N MET A 311 10.86 11.15 2.41
CA MET A 311 11.46 12.34 3.02
C MET A 311 12.91 12.52 2.59
N MET A 312 13.74 11.48 2.61
CA MET A 312 15.13 11.58 2.16
C MET A 312 15.25 11.86 0.66
N ALA A 313 14.36 11.28 -0.15
CA ALA A 313 14.30 11.54 -1.59
C ALA A 313 13.96 13.01 -1.90
N ASP A 314 13.07 13.62 -1.12
CA ASP A 314 12.70 15.03 -1.25
C ASP A 314 13.79 15.96 -0.64
N LEU A 315 14.39 15.56 0.47
CA LEU A 315 15.36 16.36 1.22
C LEU A 315 16.67 16.56 0.45
N GLY A 316 17.14 15.55 -0.28
CA GLY A 316 18.40 15.60 -1.03
C GLY A 316 18.48 16.74 -2.05
N PRO A 317 17.54 16.85 -2.99
CA PRO A 317 17.48 17.98 -3.92
C PRO A 317 17.39 19.34 -3.22
N ILE A 318 16.56 19.45 -2.17
CA ILE A 318 16.38 20.70 -1.42
C ILE A 318 17.64 21.10 -0.66
N GLN A 319 18.36 20.15 -0.04
CA GLN A 319 19.67 20.40 0.57
C GLN A 319 20.64 21.00 -0.44
N LYS A 320 20.72 20.45 -1.67
CA LYS A 320 21.62 20.98 -2.70
C LYS A 320 21.28 22.42 -3.06
N MET A 321 19.99 22.74 -3.15
CA MET A 321 19.54 24.12 -3.39
C MET A 321 19.90 25.05 -2.22
N ILE A 322 19.67 24.62 -0.99
CA ILE A 322 20.03 25.36 0.23
C ILE A 322 21.53 25.60 0.30
N ASN A 323 22.36 24.57 0.09
CA ASN A 323 23.81 24.70 0.13
C ASN A 323 24.34 25.64 -0.97
N LYS A 324 23.70 25.67 -2.14
CA LYS A 324 24.03 26.66 -3.19
C LYS A 324 23.71 28.09 -2.75
N GLU A 325 22.61 28.32 -2.04
CA GLU A 325 22.31 29.65 -1.49
C GLU A 325 23.26 30.02 -0.34
N ARG A 326 23.62 29.07 0.51
CA ARG A 326 24.61 29.25 1.60
C ARG A 326 26.00 29.60 1.06
N GLU A 327 26.43 28.94 -0.01
CA GLU A 327 27.69 29.24 -0.70
C GLU A 327 27.74 30.69 -1.18
N LYS A 328 26.65 31.19 -1.81
CA LYS A 328 26.56 32.60 -2.22
C LYS A 328 26.65 33.59 -1.06
N LYS A 329 26.25 33.18 0.13
CA LYS A 329 26.35 33.98 1.38
C LYS A 329 27.68 33.81 2.10
N GLY A 330 28.56 32.91 1.64
CA GLY A 330 29.81 32.58 2.32
C GLY A 330 29.63 31.71 3.58
N GLU A 331 28.51 30.99 3.69
CA GLU A 331 28.20 30.12 4.82
C GLU A 331 28.62 28.66 4.56
N SER A 332 28.89 27.91 5.63
CA SER A 332 29.22 26.48 5.53
C SER A 332 28.04 25.66 5.00
N ALA A 333 28.36 24.65 4.19
CA ALA A 333 27.38 23.68 3.70
C ALA A 333 26.82 22.83 4.85
N LEU A 334 25.51 22.57 4.80
CA LEU A 334 24.82 21.69 5.72
C LEU A 334 24.98 20.24 5.27
N THR A 335 25.28 19.36 6.22
CA THR A 335 25.23 17.91 6.01
C THR A 335 23.78 17.42 5.87
N MET A 336 23.61 16.15 5.50
CA MET A 336 22.26 15.56 5.46
C MET A 336 21.64 15.47 6.85
N ASP A 337 22.45 15.20 7.87
CA ASP A 337 22.00 15.09 9.25
C ASP A 337 21.59 16.46 9.79
N ASP A 338 22.33 17.53 9.47
CA ASP A 338 21.94 18.91 9.81
C ASP A 338 20.59 19.25 9.19
N MET A 339 20.37 18.85 7.94
CA MET A 339 19.12 19.07 7.22
C MET A 339 17.95 18.28 7.81
N LEU A 340 18.19 17.04 8.26
CA LEU A 340 17.18 16.23 8.93
C LEU A 340 16.74 16.86 10.24
N VAL A 341 17.68 17.29 11.08
CA VAL A 341 17.38 17.97 12.34
C VAL A 341 16.61 19.27 12.09
N LYS A 342 17.03 20.07 11.10
CA LYS A 342 16.30 21.28 10.70
C LYS A 342 14.88 20.98 10.23
N LEU A 343 14.69 19.92 9.46
CA LEU A 343 13.36 19.51 8.99
C LEU A 343 12.46 19.09 10.15
N PHE A 344 12.97 18.29 11.09
CA PHE A 344 12.18 17.89 12.26
C PHE A 344 11.77 19.10 13.10
N ASN A 345 12.69 20.01 13.39
CA ASN A 345 12.37 21.23 14.12
C ASN A 345 11.34 22.10 13.39
N GLU A 346 11.43 22.20 12.06
CA GLU A 346 10.47 22.98 11.28
C GLU A 346 9.11 22.28 11.20
N VAL A 347 9.06 20.94 11.17
CA VAL A 347 7.82 20.18 11.30
C VAL A 347 7.18 20.43 12.67
N GLU A 348 7.94 20.37 13.76
CA GLU A 348 7.45 20.68 15.11
C GLU A 348 6.94 22.14 15.23
N TYR A 349 7.53 23.07 14.48
CA TYR A 349 7.05 24.45 14.40
C TYR A 349 5.75 24.60 13.61
N VAL A 350 5.62 23.87 12.50
CA VAL A 350 4.52 23.96 11.54
C VAL A 350 3.29 23.21 12.04
N TRP A 351 3.48 22.01 12.60
CA TRP A 351 2.41 21.09 12.98
C TRP A 351 1.31 21.72 13.87
N PRO A 352 1.63 22.46 14.96
CA PRO A 352 0.62 23.22 15.71
C PRO A 352 -0.15 24.24 14.87
N LYS A 353 0.52 24.90 13.93
CA LYS A 353 -0.05 26.03 13.18
C LYS A 353 -1.07 25.59 12.14
N VAL A 354 -0.88 24.40 11.59
CA VAL A 354 -1.85 23.77 10.69
C VAL A 354 -2.93 22.98 11.44
N GLY A 355 -3.05 23.17 12.76
CA GLY A 355 -4.13 22.62 13.57
C GLY A 355 -3.91 21.17 14.01
N TYR A 356 -2.66 20.74 14.19
CA TYR A 356 -2.32 19.40 14.67
C TYR A 356 -3.07 18.25 13.96
N PRO A 357 -3.05 18.14 12.62
CA PRO A 357 -3.57 16.94 11.97
C PRO A 357 -2.80 15.71 12.43
N PRO A 358 -3.43 14.54 12.65
CA PRO A 358 -2.69 13.29 12.78
C PRO A 358 -1.77 13.11 11.56
N LEU A 359 -0.49 12.83 11.81
CA LEU A 359 0.53 12.70 10.77
C LEU A 359 0.46 11.32 10.08
N VAL A 360 -0.69 11.02 9.50
CA VAL A 360 -0.92 9.89 8.59
C VAL A 360 -1.05 10.40 7.15
N THR A 361 -0.80 9.55 6.16
CA THR A 361 -0.99 9.89 4.76
C THR A 361 -2.45 10.32 4.49
N PRO A 362 -2.70 11.43 3.78
CA PRO A 362 -1.72 12.31 3.12
C PRO A 362 -1.22 13.50 3.97
N PHE A 363 -1.80 13.74 5.16
CA PHE A 363 -1.54 14.92 5.99
C PHE A 363 -0.11 15.02 6.54
N SER A 364 0.54 13.88 6.80
CA SER A 364 1.97 13.84 7.12
C SER A 364 2.82 14.41 5.99
N GLN A 365 2.48 14.09 4.73
CA GLN A 365 3.21 14.57 3.56
C GLN A 365 3.01 16.08 3.39
N TYR A 366 1.78 16.58 3.59
CA TYR A 366 1.49 18.01 3.49
C TYR A 366 2.28 18.82 4.53
N THR A 367 2.26 18.38 5.79
CA THR A 367 2.98 19.03 6.89
C THR A 367 4.50 19.02 6.67
N LYS A 368 5.04 17.88 6.22
CA LYS A 368 6.47 17.77 5.86
C LYS A 368 6.82 18.67 4.68
N ASN A 369 6.01 18.71 3.63
CA ASN A 369 6.31 19.48 2.42
C ASN A 369 6.40 20.97 2.71
N ILE A 370 5.45 21.53 3.47
CA ILE A 370 5.52 22.94 3.83
C ILE A 370 6.71 23.23 4.75
N ALA A 371 7.07 22.33 5.66
CA ALA A 371 8.26 22.47 6.49
C ALA A 371 9.54 22.46 5.64
N LEU A 372 9.64 21.53 4.68
CA LEU A 372 10.76 21.44 3.76
C LEU A 372 10.89 22.70 2.89
N MET A 373 9.78 23.20 2.36
CA MET A 373 9.74 24.42 1.56
C MET A 373 10.04 25.66 2.40
N ASN A 374 9.60 25.72 3.66
CA ASN A 374 9.97 26.77 4.60
C ASN A 374 11.48 26.85 4.80
N LEU A 375 12.17 25.71 4.95
CA LEU A 375 13.64 25.70 5.07
C LEU A 375 14.31 26.37 3.86
N LEU A 376 13.85 26.02 2.65
CA LEU A 376 14.38 26.60 1.42
C LEU A 376 14.09 28.11 1.33
N THR A 377 12.85 28.53 1.60
CA THR A 377 12.44 29.94 1.45
C THR A 377 13.03 30.83 2.52
N MET A 378 13.21 30.33 3.75
CA MET A 378 13.95 31.02 4.80
C MET A 378 15.42 31.19 4.42
N GLU A 379 16.07 30.16 3.88
CA GLU A 379 17.44 30.29 3.36
C GLU A 379 17.51 31.30 2.20
N GLN A 380 16.48 31.42 1.37
CA GLN A 380 16.40 32.46 0.33
C GLN A 380 16.03 33.86 0.85
N GLY A 381 15.82 34.05 2.16
CA GLY A 381 15.42 35.33 2.74
C GLY A 381 13.96 35.73 2.46
N LYS A 382 13.11 34.79 2.01
CA LYS A 382 11.70 35.03 1.69
C LYS A 382 10.74 34.78 2.86
N GLY A 383 11.20 34.06 3.89
CA GLY A 383 10.39 33.71 5.07
C GLY A 383 9.60 32.41 4.92
N ARG A 384 8.67 32.14 5.84
CA ARG A 384 7.82 30.93 5.88
C ARG A 384 6.53 31.12 5.07
N TYR A 385 5.90 30.00 4.70
CA TYR A 385 4.58 29.94 4.07
C TYR A 385 4.48 30.63 2.69
N VAL A 386 5.63 30.81 2.04
CA VAL A 386 5.71 31.41 0.70
C VAL A 386 5.34 30.40 -0.38
N MET A 387 5.70 29.13 -0.19
CA MET A 387 5.43 28.05 -1.14
C MET A 387 4.59 26.97 -0.47
N MET A 388 3.27 27.06 -0.64
CA MET A 388 2.29 26.09 -0.15
C MET A 388 1.45 25.58 -1.32
N ASP A 389 1.31 24.26 -1.43
CA ASP A 389 0.49 23.62 -2.45
C ASP A 389 -1.01 23.67 -2.14
N ASP A 390 -1.85 23.37 -3.13
CA ASP A 390 -3.30 23.40 -2.94
C ASP A 390 -3.84 22.27 -2.06
N ALA A 391 -3.10 21.18 -1.86
CA ALA A 391 -3.54 20.06 -1.03
C ALA A 391 -3.44 20.41 0.46
N ILE A 392 -2.35 21.06 0.89
CA ILE A 392 -2.28 21.62 2.26
C ILE A 392 -3.33 22.71 2.47
N TRP A 393 -3.57 23.57 1.47
CA TRP A 393 -4.66 24.55 1.56
C TRP A 393 -6.03 23.89 1.64
N GLY A 394 -6.26 22.80 0.90
CA GLY A 394 -7.49 22.02 1.01
C GLY A 394 -7.75 21.52 2.44
N MET A 395 -6.70 21.04 3.12
CA MET A 395 -6.77 20.66 4.53
C MET A 395 -7.05 21.86 5.44
N ILE A 396 -6.25 22.93 5.34
CA ILE A 396 -6.37 24.12 6.21
C ILE A 396 -7.75 24.76 6.08
N LEU A 397 -8.29 24.83 4.86
CA LEU A 397 -9.57 25.47 4.57
C LEU A 397 -10.79 24.60 4.91
N GLY A 398 -10.60 23.37 5.40
CA GLY A 398 -11.68 22.46 5.80
C GLY A 398 -12.27 21.60 4.67
N LYS A 399 -11.72 21.65 3.45
CA LYS A 399 -12.24 20.89 2.30
C LYS A 399 -12.06 19.37 2.43
N SER A 400 -11.09 18.93 3.23
CA SER A 400 -10.82 17.51 3.50
C SER A 400 -11.37 17.04 4.85
N GLY A 401 -12.09 17.92 5.56
CA GLY A 401 -12.54 17.72 6.94
C GLY A 401 -11.91 18.74 7.89
N LYS A 402 -12.35 18.70 9.14
CA LYS A 402 -11.92 19.59 10.21
C LYS A 402 -10.62 19.08 10.82
N VAL A 403 -9.65 19.96 10.97
CA VAL A 403 -8.43 19.67 11.73
C VAL A 403 -8.73 19.65 13.24
N PRO A 404 -8.01 18.84 14.05
CA PRO A 404 -8.29 18.73 15.49
C PRO A 404 -8.08 20.04 16.28
N GLY A 405 -7.04 20.78 15.93
CA GLY A 405 -6.61 21.99 16.61
C GLY A 405 -7.04 23.28 15.91
N THR A 406 -6.60 24.40 16.45
CA THR A 406 -6.83 25.74 15.87
C THR A 406 -5.78 26.05 14.81
N ILE A 407 -6.21 26.60 13.67
CA ILE A 407 -5.30 27.13 12.65
C ILE A 407 -4.69 28.46 13.15
N ALA A 408 -3.39 28.62 12.96
CA ALA A 408 -2.70 29.82 13.44
C ALA A 408 -3.15 31.10 12.70
N PRO A 409 -3.24 32.25 13.39
CA PRO A 409 -3.72 33.50 12.81
C PRO A 409 -2.98 33.91 11.53
N GLU A 410 -1.66 33.70 11.46
CA GLU A 410 -0.87 34.05 10.28
C GLU A 410 -1.29 33.28 9.01
N LEU A 411 -1.79 32.05 9.16
CA LEU A 411 -2.29 31.24 8.04
C LEU A 411 -3.71 31.65 7.65
N VAL A 412 -4.53 32.09 8.61
CA VAL A 412 -5.86 32.67 8.36
C VAL A 412 -5.72 33.96 7.56
N GLU A 413 -4.87 34.88 8.01
CA GLU A 413 -4.59 36.14 7.29
C GLU A 413 -4.01 35.89 5.89
N LEU A 414 -3.15 34.87 5.75
CA LEU A 414 -2.59 34.51 4.45
C LEU A 414 -3.66 33.95 3.51
N ALA A 415 -4.59 33.14 4.01
CA ALA A 415 -5.71 32.65 3.23
C ALA A 415 -6.59 33.81 2.72
N GLU A 416 -6.91 34.78 3.58
CA GLU A 416 -7.66 35.98 3.22
C GLU A 416 -6.96 36.80 2.14
N LYS A 417 -5.67 37.08 2.31
CA LYS A 417 -4.84 37.78 1.30
C LYS A 417 -4.82 37.07 -0.05
N GLN A 418 -4.92 35.75 -0.05
CA GLN A 418 -4.98 34.92 -1.27
C GLN A 418 -6.41 34.66 -1.77
N ASN A 419 -7.44 35.32 -1.20
CA ASN A 419 -8.85 35.09 -1.53
C ASN A 419 -9.31 33.63 -1.38
N ARG A 420 -8.68 32.88 -0.47
CA ARG A 420 -9.06 31.50 -0.13
C ARG A 420 -10.12 31.51 0.97
N LYS A 421 -11.15 30.68 0.84
CA LYS A 421 -12.30 30.64 1.77
C LYS A 421 -12.29 29.35 2.57
N PHE A 422 -12.44 29.48 3.89
CA PHE A 422 -12.73 28.37 4.79
C PHE A 422 -14.15 27.85 4.55
N THR A 423 -14.35 26.56 4.79
CA THR A 423 -15.66 25.90 4.68
C THR A 423 -15.86 24.94 5.84
N ASP A 424 -17.09 24.91 6.36
CA ASP A 424 -17.56 23.92 7.33
C ASP A 424 -18.41 22.82 6.67
N ALA A 425 -18.59 22.88 5.34
CA ALA A 425 -19.31 21.86 4.59
C ALA A 425 -18.73 20.47 4.86
N ASP A 426 -19.61 19.47 4.94
CA ASP A 426 -19.19 18.09 5.04
C ASP A 426 -18.54 17.66 3.71
N PRO A 427 -17.26 17.21 3.69
CA PRO A 427 -16.55 16.94 2.45
C PRO A 427 -17.26 16.00 1.49
N HIS A 428 -17.97 14.98 1.98
CA HIS A 428 -18.63 14.02 1.09
C HIS A 428 -19.79 14.66 0.31
N THR A 429 -20.45 15.68 0.89
CA THR A 429 -21.56 16.42 0.24
C THR A 429 -21.11 17.32 -0.91
N LEU A 430 -19.80 17.50 -1.09
CA LEU A 430 -19.23 18.26 -2.21
C LEU A 430 -19.06 17.41 -3.47
N LEU A 431 -19.40 16.11 -3.41
CA LEU A 431 -19.25 15.17 -4.50
C LEU A 431 -20.60 14.82 -5.10
N GLU A 432 -20.65 14.75 -6.42
CA GLU A 432 -21.79 14.21 -7.14
C GLU A 432 -21.62 12.69 -7.33
N ASN A 433 -22.75 11.98 -7.40
CA ASN A 433 -22.77 10.55 -7.73
C ASN A 433 -22.12 10.31 -9.11
N ALA A 434 -21.40 9.20 -9.24
CA ALA A 434 -20.55 8.95 -10.41
C ALA A 434 -20.79 7.61 -11.11
N LEU A 435 -21.52 6.66 -10.50
CA LEU A 435 -21.64 5.29 -11.03
C LEU A 435 -22.28 5.23 -12.42
N ASP A 436 -23.27 6.07 -12.71
CA ASP A 436 -23.96 6.06 -14.02
C ASP A 436 -23.01 6.42 -15.17
N GLY A 437 -22.04 7.30 -14.92
CA GLY A 437 -20.98 7.62 -15.88
C GLY A 437 -20.09 6.42 -16.17
N PHE A 438 -19.69 5.68 -15.13
CA PHE A 438 -18.87 4.49 -15.27
C PHE A 438 -19.63 3.33 -15.92
N ARG A 439 -20.93 3.16 -15.64
CA ARG A 439 -21.77 2.17 -16.33
C ARG A 439 -21.81 2.41 -17.82
N LYS A 440 -22.08 3.66 -18.22
CA LYS A 440 -22.05 4.07 -19.61
C LYS A 440 -20.70 3.79 -20.28
N GLU A 441 -19.59 4.10 -19.60
CA GLU A 441 -18.25 3.78 -20.11
C GLU A 441 -18.06 2.27 -20.32
N MET A 442 -18.54 1.43 -19.39
CA MET A 442 -18.45 -0.03 -19.54
C MET A 442 -19.30 -0.55 -20.71
N ASP A 443 -20.53 -0.06 -20.86
CA ASP A 443 -21.42 -0.42 -21.97
C ASP A 443 -20.81 -0.03 -23.33
N GLU A 444 -20.24 1.19 -23.44
CA GLU A 444 -19.60 1.69 -24.66
C GLU A 444 -18.35 0.89 -25.05
N ASN A 445 -17.60 0.39 -24.07
CA ASN A 445 -16.41 -0.44 -24.28
C ASN A 445 -16.72 -1.95 -24.36
N GLY A 446 -17.97 -2.37 -24.17
CA GLY A 446 -18.36 -3.78 -24.11
C GLY A 446 -17.71 -4.54 -22.94
N TRP A 447 -17.49 -3.87 -21.81
CA TRP A 447 -16.92 -4.48 -20.60
C TRP A 447 -18.04 -5.03 -19.70
N ASP A 448 -17.87 -6.25 -19.23
CA ASP A 448 -18.78 -6.87 -18.26
C ASP A 448 -18.66 -6.21 -16.88
N TYR A 449 -19.78 -6.05 -16.18
CA TYR A 449 -19.84 -5.46 -14.83
C TYR A 449 -19.13 -6.28 -13.75
N GLY A 450 -18.79 -7.53 -14.05
CA GLY A 450 -18.18 -8.46 -13.11
C GLY A 450 -19.21 -9.10 -12.19
N GLN A 451 -18.79 -10.16 -11.50
CA GLN A 451 -19.63 -10.80 -10.49
C GLN A 451 -19.93 -9.79 -9.37
N ASP A 452 -21.21 -9.62 -9.02
CA ASP A 452 -21.64 -8.69 -7.96
C ASP A 452 -21.24 -7.22 -8.22
N ASP A 453 -21.11 -6.81 -9.50
CA ASP A 453 -20.65 -5.47 -9.95
C ASP A 453 -19.18 -5.15 -9.61
N GLU A 454 -18.34 -6.18 -9.42
CA GLU A 454 -16.96 -5.99 -8.95
C GLU A 454 -16.03 -5.31 -9.97
N GLU A 455 -16.25 -5.46 -11.28
CA GLU A 455 -15.47 -4.73 -12.30
C GLU A 455 -15.92 -3.26 -12.39
N LEU A 456 -17.22 -2.98 -12.23
CA LEU A 456 -17.74 -1.61 -12.11
C LEU A 456 -17.13 -0.89 -10.93
N PHE A 457 -17.05 -1.58 -9.78
CA PHE A 457 -16.41 -1.07 -8.59
C PHE A 457 -14.93 -0.72 -8.84
N GLU A 458 -14.14 -1.61 -9.44
CA GLU A 458 -12.72 -1.35 -9.69
C GLU A 458 -12.49 -0.21 -10.68
N LEU A 459 -13.32 -0.11 -11.74
CA LEU A 459 -13.29 1.04 -12.65
C LEU A 459 -13.63 2.35 -11.92
N ALA A 460 -14.72 2.37 -11.14
CA ALA A 460 -15.18 3.57 -10.44
C ALA A 460 -14.21 4.01 -9.32
N MET A 461 -13.56 3.05 -8.67
CA MET A 461 -12.60 3.31 -7.60
C MET A 461 -11.24 3.74 -8.14
N HIS A 462 -10.70 3.04 -9.15
CA HIS A 462 -9.34 3.24 -9.67
C HIS A 462 -9.32 3.40 -11.19
N PRO A 463 -10.00 4.40 -11.77
CA PRO A 463 -10.18 4.51 -13.23
C PRO A 463 -8.84 4.60 -13.99
N GLU A 464 -7.85 5.29 -13.42
CA GLU A 464 -6.51 5.45 -14.03
C GLU A 464 -5.67 4.16 -14.01
N GLN A 465 -5.96 3.23 -13.09
CA GLN A 465 -5.25 1.95 -13.01
C GLN A 465 -6.03 0.83 -13.72
N TYR A 466 -7.36 0.88 -13.67
CA TYR A 466 -8.24 -0.11 -14.28
C TYR A 466 -8.13 -0.12 -15.80
N ARG A 467 -8.09 1.04 -16.48
CA ARG A 467 -7.99 1.10 -17.95
C ARG A 467 -6.69 0.47 -18.50
N PRO A 468 -5.50 0.77 -17.95
CA PRO A 468 -4.26 0.07 -18.34
C PRO A 468 -4.24 -1.42 -17.95
N PHE A 469 -4.94 -1.80 -16.88
CA PHE A 469 -5.13 -3.21 -16.52
C PHE A 469 -5.94 -3.93 -17.61
N ARG A 470 -7.10 -3.39 -17.99
CA ARG A 470 -7.98 -3.96 -19.02
C ARG A 470 -7.32 -4.07 -20.40
N SER A 471 -6.42 -3.14 -20.74
CA SER A 471 -5.66 -3.19 -22.01
C SER A 471 -4.45 -4.13 -21.97
N GLY A 472 -4.10 -4.69 -20.81
CA GLY A 472 -2.88 -5.49 -20.61
C GLY A 472 -1.58 -4.67 -20.50
N GLN A 473 -1.66 -3.34 -20.65
CA GLN A 473 -0.51 -2.44 -20.57
C GLN A 473 0.14 -2.47 -19.17
N ALA A 474 -0.67 -2.55 -18.10
CA ALA A 474 -0.16 -2.61 -16.73
C ALA A 474 0.76 -3.83 -16.52
N LYS A 475 0.36 -5.00 -17.01
CA LYS A 475 1.16 -6.22 -16.93
C LYS A 475 2.47 -6.10 -17.69
N LYS A 476 2.45 -5.52 -18.89
CA LYS A 476 3.65 -5.26 -19.69
C LYS A 476 4.62 -4.33 -18.95
N GLN A 477 4.12 -3.27 -18.33
CA GLN A 477 4.94 -2.34 -17.55
C GLN A 477 5.54 -3.01 -16.31
N LEU A 478 4.76 -3.80 -15.58
CA LEU A 478 5.28 -4.51 -14.40
C LEU A 478 6.42 -5.45 -14.77
N LEU A 479 6.26 -6.25 -15.83
CA LEU A 479 7.31 -7.18 -16.26
C LEU A 479 8.61 -6.45 -16.62
N ALA A 480 8.51 -5.30 -17.27
CA ALA A 480 9.66 -4.44 -17.55
C ALA A 480 10.31 -3.89 -16.27
N ASP A 481 9.51 -3.46 -15.29
CA ASP A 481 10.02 -2.96 -14.01
C ASP A 481 10.70 -4.06 -13.19
N ILE A 482 10.15 -5.28 -13.17
CA ILE A 482 10.76 -6.45 -12.53
C ILE A 482 12.10 -6.77 -13.19
N GLN A 483 12.15 -6.81 -14.53
CA GLN A 483 13.38 -7.10 -15.25
C GLN A 483 14.45 -6.05 -14.93
N LYS A 484 14.10 -4.76 -14.97
CA LYS A 484 14.99 -3.67 -14.60
C LYS A 484 15.52 -3.80 -13.16
N ALA A 485 14.67 -4.20 -12.22
CA ALA A 485 15.05 -4.40 -10.83
C ALA A 485 15.99 -5.60 -10.64
N LYS A 486 15.75 -6.71 -11.35
CA LYS A 486 16.64 -7.89 -11.35
C LYS A 486 18.00 -7.54 -11.93
N ASP A 487 18.02 -6.80 -13.04
CA ASP A 487 19.26 -6.35 -13.69
C ASP A 487 20.09 -5.45 -12.78
N ALA A 488 19.44 -4.52 -12.08
CA ALA A 488 20.11 -3.64 -11.12
C ALA A 488 20.74 -4.41 -9.94
N LYS A 489 20.15 -5.53 -9.51
CA LYS A 489 20.71 -6.40 -8.45
C LYS A 489 21.88 -7.25 -8.95
N LEU A 490 21.80 -7.78 -10.18
CA LEU A 490 22.88 -8.55 -10.81
C LEU A 490 24.12 -7.69 -11.11
N GLY A 491 23.92 -6.41 -11.46
CA GLY A 491 25.00 -5.45 -11.71
C GLY A 491 25.84 -5.07 -10.50
N GLY A 492 25.49 -5.50 -9.27
CA GLY A 492 26.37 -5.48 -8.10
C GLY A 492 27.02 -4.14 -7.70
N GLY A 493 26.49 -2.98 -8.14
CA GLY A 493 27.12 -1.69 -7.88
C GLY A 493 28.49 -1.49 -8.55
N GLN A 494 28.95 -2.42 -9.39
CA GLN A 494 30.06 -2.22 -10.32
C GLN A 494 29.49 -1.93 -11.71
N LYS A 495 30.21 -1.14 -12.52
CA LYS A 495 29.92 -1.00 -13.95
C LYS A 495 30.26 -2.32 -14.67
N ILE A 496 29.47 -3.35 -14.44
CA ILE A 496 29.47 -4.57 -15.24
C ILE A 496 28.88 -4.19 -16.60
N SER A 497 29.53 -4.59 -17.68
CA SER A 497 29.05 -4.30 -19.02
C SER A 497 27.73 -5.02 -19.30
N GLN A 498 26.88 -4.47 -20.17
CA GLN A 498 25.63 -5.13 -20.57
C GLN A 498 25.89 -6.56 -21.11
N GLU A 499 27.03 -6.76 -21.78
CA GLU A 499 27.47 -8.06 -22.31
C GLU A 499 27.72 -9.12 -21.23
N GLU A 500 28.27 -8.72 -20.08
CA GLU A 500 28.50 -9.63 -18.95
C GLU A 500 27.19 -9.95 -18.19
N ILE A 501 26.26 -8.99 -18.10
CA ILE A 501 24.91 -9.23 -17.55
C ILE A 501 24.14 -10.20 -18.44
N ASP A 502 24.19 -10.02 -19.75
CA ASP A 502 23.54 -10.89 -20.73
C ASP A 502 24.16 -12.30 -20.70
N ALA A 503 25.50 -12.41 -20.58
CA ALA A 503 26.17 -13.70 -20.43
C ALA A 503 25.75 -14.47 -19.17
N ILE A 504 25.51 -13.77 -18.04
CA ILE A 504 24.99 -14.38 -16.80
C ILE A 504 23.53 -14.79 -16.97
N LYS A 505 22.69 -13.94 -17.57
CA LYS A 505 21.27 -14.22 -17.82
C LYS A 505 21.06 -15.42 -18.74
N HIS A 506 21.89 -15.56 -19.77
CA HIS A 506 21.78 -16.61 -20.77
C HIS A 506 22.55 -17.88 -20.42
N ALA A 507 23.26 -17.92 -19.28
CA ALA A 507 24.08 -19.06 -18.88
C ALA A 507 23.30 -20.41 -18.75
N LYS A 508 21.98 -20.34 -18.57
CA LYS A 508 21.07 -21.51 -18.49
C LYS A 508 19.97 -21.50 -19.55
N ALA A 509 20.04 -20.60 -20.53
CA ALA A 509 19.03 -20.43 -21.55
C ALA A 509 19.59 -20.73 -22.94
N ASP A 510 18.76 -21.31 -23.80
CA ASP A 510 19.10 -21.60 -25.19
C ASP A 510 18.56 -20.49 -26.10
N ALA A 511 19.36 -20.06 -27.07
CA ALA A 511 19.00 -19.01 -28.02
C ALA A 511 18.07 -19.54 -29.13
N VAL A 512 16.92 -18.87 -29.32
CA VAL A 512 16.10 -18.99 -30.53
C VAL A 512 16.72 -18.10 -31.60
N LYS A 513 17.23 -18.70 -32.68
CA LYS A 513 17.96 -17.98 -33.74
C LYS A 513 17.18 -17.93 -35.03
N ALA A 514 17.37 -16.85 -35.77
CA ALA A 514 16.82 -16.66 -37.10
C ALA A 514 17.48 -17.62 -38.12
N PRO A 515 16.72 -18.55 -38.74
CA PRO A 515 17.29 -19.46 -39.72
C PRO A 515 17.64 -18.77 -41.05
N LEU A 516 17.00 -17.63 -41.34
CA LEU A 516 17.16 -16.83 -42.56
C LEU A 516 17.05 -15.34 -42.24
N ALA A 517 17.46 -14.49 -43.19
CA ALA A 517 17.24 -13.05 -43.10
C ALA A 517 15.81 -12.68 -43.55
N GLY A 518 15.14 -11.82 -42.80
CA GLY A 518 13.76 -11.44 -43.07
C GLY A 518 13.17 -10.48 -42.03
N GLN A 519 11.93 -10.09 -42.24
CA GLN A 519 11.16 -9.30 -41.29
C GLN A 519 10.45 -10.21 -40.29
N LEU A 520 10.64 -9.96 -38.99
CA LEU A 520 10.06 -10.76 -37.91
C LEU A 520 8.59 -10.45 -37.67
N LEU A 521 7.76 -11.49 -37.63
CA LEU A 521 6.32 -11.45 -37.38
C LEU A 521 5.99 -12.36 -36.18
N TRP A 522 5.28 -11.86 -35.17
CA TRP A 522 4.90 -12.67 -33.99
C TRP A 522 3.74 -13.65 -34.26
N GLY A 523 3.05 -13.50 -35.39
CA GLY A 523 2.12 -14.51 -35.89
C GLY A 523 1.73 -14.24 -37.33
N PHE A 524 1.10 -15.23 -37.97
CA PHE A 524 0.75 -15.18 -39.38
C PHE A 524 -0.68 -15.70 -39.60
N GLY A 525 -1.57 -14.85 -40.13
CA GLY A 525 -2.94 -15.22 -40.46
C GLY A 525 -3.10 -15.46 -41.94
N GLY A 526 -2.62 -16.60 -42.46
CA GLY A 526 -2.99 -17.29 -43.72
C GLY A 526 -2.98 -16.56 -45.08
N GLU A 527 -3.26 -15.26 -45.14
CA GLU A 527 -3.61 -14.50 -46.35
C GLU A 527 -2.72 -13.25 -46.55
N GLY A 528 -1.50 -13.24 -46.00
CA GLY A 528 -0.55 -12.14 -46.23
C GLY A 528 -0.87 -10.84 -45.48
N VAL A 529 -1.79 -10.89 -44.51
CA VAL A 529 -2.08 -9.77 -43.60
C VAL A 529 -1.46 -10.04 -42.23
N LEU A 530 -0.81 -9.02 -41.65
CA LEU A 530 -0.42 -9.00 -40.24
C LEU A 530 -1.68 -9.12 -39.37
N ALA A 531 -1.95 -10.31 -38.84
CA ALA A 531 -2.96 -10.47 -37.81
C ALA A 531 -2.50 -9.74 -36.53
N PRO A 532 -3.41 -9.17 -35.71
CA PRO A 532 -3.07 -8.67 -34.39
C PRO A 532 -2.67 -9.85 -33.49
N CYS A 533 -1.41 -10.26 -33.58
CA CYS A 533 -0.85 -11.34 -32.78
C CYS A 533 -0.28 -10.80 -31.48
N VAL A 534 -0.55 -11.53 -30.40
CA VAL A 534 -0.02 -11.22 -29.08
C VAL A 534 1.49 -11.41 -29.12
N GLU A 535 2.23 -10.32 -28.92
CA GLU A 535 3.67 -10.34 -28.74
C GLU A 535 4.02 -11.30 -27.58
N PRO A 536 5.00 -12.20 -27.74
CA PRO A 536 5.41 -13.08 -26.66
C PRO A 536 5.90 -12.26 -25.46
N PHE A 537 5.64 -12.75 -24.25
CA PHE A 537 6.02 -12.05 -23.03
C PHE A 537 6.98 -12.88 -22.18
N ILE A 538 7.93 -12.21 -21.53
CA ILE A 538 8.89 -12.87 -20.64
C ILE A 538 8.13 -13.66 -19.56
N GLY A 539 8.43 -14.94 -19.46
CA GLY A 539 7.79 -15.92 -18.59
C GLY A 539 6.76 -16.82 -19.26
N GLN A 540 6.40 -16.58 -20.52
CA GLN A 540 5.56 -17.48 -21.31
C GLN A 540 6.24 -18.84 -21.50
N LYS A 541 5.48 -19.93 -21.31
CA LYS A 541 5.99 -21.30 -21.51
C LYS A 541 5.74 -21.75 -22.95
N TYR A 542 6.74 -22.38 -23.53
CA TYR A 542 6.68 -23.01 -24.86
C TYR A 542 6.95 -24.50 -24.75
N LYS A 543 6.29 -25.30 -25.58
CA LYS A 543 6.67 -26.70 -25.82
C LYS A 543 7.73 -26.74 -26.93
N GLU A 544 8.60 -27.74 -26.88
CA GLU A 544 9.54 -28.01 -27.99
C GLU A 544 8.77 -28.17 -29.30
N GLY A 545 9.22 -27.49 -30.36
CA GLY A 545 8.57 -27.53 -31.66
C GLY A 545 7.31 -26.66 -31.79
N GLN A 546 6.85 -26.00 -30.72
CA GLN A 546 5.71 -25.08 -30.80
C GLN A 546 6.09 -23.84 -31.61
N PRO A 547 5.24 -23.34 -32.52
CA PRO A 547 5.51 -22.10 -33.26
C PRO A 547 5.80 -20.94 -32.28
N PHE A 548 6.97 -20.34 -32.40
CA PHE A 548 7.40 -19.21 -31.58
C PHE A 548 7.14 -17.88 -32.30
N CYS A 549 7.59 -17.77 -33.55
CA CYS A 549 7.36 -16.61 -34.42
C CYS A 549 7.52 -17.01 -35.90
N TYR A 550 7.39 -16.04 -36.80
CA TYR A 550 7.50 -16.22 -38.24
C TYR A 550 8.45 -15.18 -38.83
N LEU A 551 9.13 -15.52 -39.92
CA LEU A 551 9.94 -14.60 -40.71
C LEU A 551 9.40 -14.47 -42.13
N GLN A 552 9.18 -13.24 -42.59
CA GLN A 552 8.98 -12.96 -44.01
C GLN A 552 10.31 -12.65 -44.68
N THR A 553 10.78 -13.51 -45.58
CA THR A 553 12.02 -13.28 -46.32
C THR A 553 11.85 -12.17 -47.36
N LYS A 554 12.97 -11.67 -47.90
CA LYS A 554 12.98 -10.66 -48.97
C LYS A 554 12.22 -11.07 -50.25
N TRP A 555 11.95 -12.38 -50.42
CA TRP A 555 11.22 -12.92 -51.56
C TRP A 555 9.74 -13.18 -51.26
N GLY A 556 9.26 -12.77 -50.08
CA GLY A 556 7.87 -12.91 -49.65
C GLY A 556 7.51 -14.28 -49.06
N GLU A 557 8.46 -15.21 -48.96
CA GLU A 557 8.28 -16.51 -48.31
C GLU A 557 8.19 -16.34 -46.79
N ILE A 558 7.26 -17.06 -46.15
CA ILE A 558 7.09 -17.03 -44.70
C ILE A 558 7.63 -18.32 -44.11
N VAL A 559 8.56 -18.18 -43.18
CA VAL A 559 9.23 -19.28 -42.49
C VAL A 559 8.82 -19.27 -41.04
N GLU A 560 8.20 -20.36 -40.59
CA GLU A 560 7.88 -20.57 -39.18
C GLU A 560 9.17 -20.88 -38.41
N ILE A 561 9.33 -20.22 -37.26
CA ILE A 561 10.40 -20.47 -36.31
C ILE A 561 9.77 -21.15 -35.10
N PRO A 562 10.01 -22.45 -34.90
CA PRO A 562 9.58 -23.13 -33.69
C PRO A 562 10.45 -22.72 -32.50
N ALA A 563 9.90 -22.83 -31.30
CA ALA A 563 10.67 -22.88 -30.07
C ALA A 563 11.61 -24.08 -30.14
N ALA A 564 12.91 -23.82 -30.13
CA ALA A 564 13.93 -24.84 -30.32
C ALA A 564 13.85 -25.96 -29.27
N MET A 565 13.38 -25.63 -28.05
CA MET A 565 13.17 -26.55 -26.93
C MET A 565 12.00 -26.08 -26.05
N GLY A 566 11.48 -26.97 -25.20
CA GLY A 566 10.46 -26.64 -24.23
C GLY A 566 11.02 -25.92 -23.01
N GLY A 567 10.37 -24.85 -22.55
CA GLY A 567 10.86 -24.06 -21.44
C GLY A 567 10.16 -22.71 -21.26
N LYS A 568 10.72 -21.89 -20.39
CA LYS A 568 10.21 -20.55 -20.06
C LYS A 568 11.00 -19.50 -20.84
N LEU A 569 10.29 -18.64 -21.58
CA LEU A 569 10.90 -17.49 -22.25
C LEU A 569 11.50 -16.53 -21.22
N VAL A 570 12.80 -16.26 -21.30
CA VAL A 570 13.51 -15.40 -20.34
C VAL A 570 14.01 -14.09 -20.93
N ASP A 571 14.12 -14.00 -22.25
CA ASP A 571 14.52 -12.76 -22.92
C ASP A 571 14.02 -12.69 -24.37
N ILE A 572 13.76 -11.48 -24.87
CA ILE A 572 13.44 -11.20 -26.28
C ILE A 572 14.34 -10.06 -26.75
N THR A 573 15.14 -10.32 -27.77
CA THR A 573 16.19 -9.41 -28.25
C THR A 573 15.76 -8.58 -29.47
N VAL A 574 14.56 -8.81 -30.00
CA VAL A 574 14.08 -8.22 -31.25
C VAL A 574 12.66 -7.69 -31.12
N LYS A 575 12.36 -6.62 -31.88
CA LYS A 575 11.05 -5.97 -31.90
C LYS A 575 10.16 -6.51 -33.03
N PRO A 576 8.82 -6.41 -32.90
CA PRO A 576 7.90 -6.72 -34.00
C PRO A 576 8.26 -5.92 -35.26
N GLY A 577 8.25 -6.59 -36.42
CA GLY A 577 8.53 -5.95 -37.71
C GLY A 577 10.00 -5.55 -37.94
N GLN A 578 10.91 -5.92 -37.03
CA GLN A 578 12.34 -5.69 -37.20
C GLN A 578 12.91 -6.61 -38.29
N ASN A 579 13.74 -6.05 -39.16
CA ASN A 579 14.52 -6.83 -40.11
C ASN A 579 15.72 -7.45 -39.38
N ILE A 580 15.85 -8.77 -39.47
CA ILE A 580 16.93 -9.53 -38.84
C ILE A 580 17.73 -10.31 -39.88
N ARG A 581 18.99 -10.62 -39.56
CA ARG A 581 19.89 -11.43 -40.39
C ARG A 581 19.83 -12.89 -39.97
N GLN A 582 20.25 -13.77 -40.88
CA GLN A 582 20.46 -15.16 -40.55
C GLN A 582 21.47 -15.31 -39.40
N GLY A 583 21.10 -16.07 -38.38
CA GLY A 583 21.92 -16.31 -37.18
C GLY A 583 21.69 -15.32 -36.04
N ASP A 584 20.93 -14.23 -36.26
CA ASP A 584 20.57 -13.29 -35.20
C ASP A 584 19.75 -14.00 -34.12
N THR A 585 20.00 -13.67 -32.87
CA THR A 585 19.21 -14.18 -31.74
C THR A 585 17.93 -13.37 -31.64
N ILE A 586 16.80 -14.07 -31.55
CA ILE A 586 15.44 -13.52 -31.46
C ILE A 586 14.98 -13.50 -30.00
N ALA A 587 15.26 -14.59 -29.27
CA ALA A 587 14.82 -14.78 -27.90
C ALA A 587 15.67 -15.83 -27.19
N TRP A 588 15.51 -15.94 -25.88
CA TRP A 588 16.16 -16.96 -25.04
C TRP A 588 15.12 -17.73 -24.22
N ILE A 589 15.19 -19.05 -24.25
CA ILE A 589 14.30 -19.95 -23.50
C ILE A 589 15.12 -20.71 -22.47
N GLU A 590 14.80 -20.54 -21.19
CA GLU A 590 15.39 -21.29 -20.08
C GLU A 590 14.66 -22.62 -19.89
N ARG A 591 15.43 -23.70 -19.72
CA ARG A 591 14.88 -25.05 -19.53
C ARG A 591 14.18 -25.16 -18.19
N GLU A 592 13.02 -25.82 -18.17
CA GLU A 592 12.47 -26.31 -16.91
C GLU A 592 13.27 -27.55 -16.49
N ALA A 593 13.74 -27.58 -15.24
CA ALA A 593 14.51 -28.69 -14.67
C ALA A 593 13.66 -29.94 -14.49
#